data_AF-A0A1L9GLU7-F1
#
_entry.id   AF-A0A1L9GLU7-F1
#
_cell.length_a   1.000
_cell.length_b   1.000
_cell.length_c   1.000
_cell.angle_alpha   90.00
_cell.angle_beta   90.00
_cell.angle_gamma   90.00
#
_symmetry.space_group_name_H-M   'P 1'
#
loop_
_entity.id
_entity.type
_entity.pdbx_description
1 polymer ?
#
loop_
_entity_poly.entity_id
_entity_poly.type
_entity_poly.pdbx_seq_one_letter_code
_entity_poly.pdbx_strand_id
1 'polypeptide(L)'
;MKTFTATFVLIVSILSSAPSAFAQKDLPADDASTTAFVELCKNPDDDQGRSFCFGFGEGVYQGYLANRRPDAEPAICFVNKSETRNEVLQKFLVWTKTNPQFNKEKAAKTLMRFFADNYPCK
;
A
#
# COMPACT_ATOMS: atom_id res chain seq x y z
N MET A 1 13.13 39.19 -43.90
CA MET A 1 11.95 39.00 -43.03
C MET A 1 11.44 37.56 -42.93
N LYS A 2 11.64 36.67 -43.92
CA LYS A 2 11.16 35.26 -43.84
C LYS A 2 12.10 34.27 -43.11
N THR A 3 13.37 34.63 -42.91
CA THR A 3 14.36 33.76 -42.25
C THR A 3 14.29 33.79 -40.73
N PHE A 4 13.88 34.91 -40.13
CA PHE A 4 13.75 35.05 -38.67
C PHE A 4 12.58 34.26 -38.09
N THR A 5 11.51 34.04 -38.87
CA THR A 5 10.33 33.28 -38.42
C THR A 5 10.61 31.78 -38.31
N ALA A 6 11.47 31.24 -39.18
CA ALA A 6 11.81 29.81 -39.19
C ALA A 6 12.71 29.41 -38.01
N THR A 7 13.62 30.29 -37.58
CA THR A 7 14.51 30.02 -36.45
C THR A 7 13.77 30.05 -35.11
N PHE A 8 12.74 30.88 -34.98
CA PHE A 8 11.97 30.98 -33.74
C PHE A 8 11.08 29.74 -33.49
N VAL A 9 10.58 29.10 -34.55
CA VAL A 9 9.75 27.89 -34.45
C VAL A 9 10.56 26.66 -34.01
N LEU A 10 11.85 26.59 -34.35
CA LEU A 10 12.71 25.46 -33.99
C LEU A 10 13.14 25.46 -32.50
N ILE A 11 13.18 26.63 -31.86
CA ILE A 11 13.59 26.77 -30.45
C ILE A 11 12.44 26.41 -29.49
N VAL A 12 11.19 26.63 -29.89
CA VAL A 12 10.01 26.34 -29.05
C VAL A 12 9.74 24.82 -28.92
N SER A 13 10.11 24.02 -29.92
CA SER A 13 9.84 22.57 -29.92
C SER A 13 10.77 21.75 -29.01
N ILE A 14 11.88 22.32 -28.52
CA ILE A 14 12.86 21.59 -27.68
C ILE A 14 12.53 21.72 -26.17
N LEU A 15 11.66 22.65 -25.77
CA LEU A 15 11.30 22.84 -24.36
C LEU A 15 10.18 21.89 -23.86
N SER A 16 9.56 21.09 -24.72
CA SER A 16 8.42 20.24 -24.35
C SER A 16 8.81 18.83 -23.87
N SER A 17 10.08 18.47 -23.88
CA SER A 17 10.60 17.23 -23.29
C SER A 17 11.28 17.51 -21.96
N ALA A 18 10.58 18.17 -21.03
CA ALA A 18 10.91 17.96 -19.63
C ALA A 18 10.56 16.49 -19.33
N PRO A 19 11.52 15.63 -18.93
CA PRO A 19 11.13 14.35 -18.37
C PRO A 19 10.17 14.68 -17.25
N SER A 20 8.92 14.23 -17.38
CA SER A 20 8.08 14.01 -16.22
C SER A 20 8.78 12.90 -15.45
N ALA A 21 9.81 13.28 -14.71
CA ALA A 21 10.25 12.53 -13.56
C ALA A 21 9.03 12.59 -12.65
N PHE A 22 8.07 11.68 -12.88
CA PHE A 22 7.26 11.15 -11.80
C PHE A 22 8.27 10.97 -10.68
N ALA A 23 8.12 11.73 -9.60
CA ALA A 23 8.98 11.63 -8.45
C ALA A 23 8.79 10.21 -7.93
N GLN A 24 9.51 9.26 -8.52
CA GLN A 24 9.61 7.90 -8.06
C GLN A 24 10.45 8.09 -6.82
N LYS A 25 9.77 8.26 -5.69
CA LYS A 25 10.39 8.09 -4.39
C LYS A 25 11.16 6.78 -4.50
N ASP A 26 12.45 6.80 -4.19
CA ASP A 26 13.23 5.57 -4.11
C ASP A 26 12.41 4.55 -3.35
N LEU A 27 12.46 3.28 -3.79
CA LEU A 27 11.86 2.19 -3.03
C LEU A 27 12.25 2.44 -1.57
N PRO A 28 11.27 2.55 -0.64
CA PRO A 28 11.58 2.77 0.76
C PRO A 28 12.71 1.80 1.12
N ALA A 29 13.72 2.27 1.85
CA ALA A 29 14.76 1.39 2.38
C ALA A 29 14.09 0.10 2.86
N ASP A 30 14.69 -1.08 2.59
CA ASP A 30 14.14 -2.45 2.72
C ASP A 30 13.52 -2.83 4.11
N ASP A 31 13.31 -1.82 4.95
CA ASP A 31 12.40 -1.77 6.06
C ASP A 31 10.92 -1.95 5.64
N ALA A 32 10.61 -3.18 5.26
CA ALA A 32 9.24 -3.69 5.20
C ALA A 32 8.74 -4.15 6.58
N SER A 33 9.23 -3.55 7.68
CA SER A 33 8.76 -3.89 9.04
C SER A 33 7.34 -3.40 9.29
N THR A 34 6.74 -3.95 10.34
CA THR A 34 5.44 -3.50 10.84
C THR A 34 5.51 -2.05 11.31
N THR A 35 6.60 -1.63 11.97
CA THR A 35 6.78 -0.23 12.38
C THR A 35 6.76 0.70 11.17
N ALA A 36 7.56 0.41 10.13
CA ALA A 36 7.57 1.24 8.93
C ALA A 36 6.20 1.31 8.25
N PHE A 37 5.49 0.17 8.20
CA PHE A 37 4.13 0.13 7.64
C PHE A 37 3.15 0.96 8.47
N VAL A 38 3.14 0.84 9.81
CA VAL A 38 2.30 1.66 10.69
C VAL A 38 2.60 3.15 10.54
N GLU A 39 3.88 3.53 10.47
CA GLU A 39 4.30 4.92 10.29
C GLU A 39 3.80 5.50 8.95
N LEU A 40 3.79 4.70 7.89
CA LEU A 40 3.23 5.09 6.59
C LEU A 40 1.70 5.22 6.63
N CYS A 41 1.02 4.32 7.33
CA CYS A 41 -0.44 4.24 7.28
C CYS A 41 -1.18 5.11 8.30
N LYS A 42 -0.50 5.65 9.31
CA LYS A 42 -1.17 6.32 10.45
C LYS A 42 -1.70 7.72 10.16
N ASN A 43 -1.21 8.40 9.12
CA ASN A 43 -1.67 9.75 8.79
C ASN A 43 -2.95 9.69 7.93
N PRO A 44 -4.12 10.10 8.45
CA PRO A 44 -5.36 10.04 7.68
C PRO A 44 -5.38 11.00 6.49
N ASP A 45 -4.57 12.05 6.51
CA ASP A 45 -4.48 13.09 5.47
C ASP A 45 -3.47 12.73 4.36
N ASP A 46 -2.72 11.62 4.50
CA ASP A 46 -1.84 11.11 3.45
C ASP A 46 -2.59 10.10 2.56
N ASP A 47 -3.27 10.62 1.53
CA ASP A 47 -4.03 9.80 0.59
C ASP A 47 -3.16 8.81 -0.20
N GLN A 48 -1.90 9.16 -0.47
CA GLN A 48 -0.96 8.25 -1.16
C GLN A 48 -0.53 7.11 -0.24
N GLY A 49 -0.12 7.44 0.99
CA GLY A 49 0.21 6.46 2.03
C GLY A 49 -0.96 5.52 2.30
N ARG A 50 -2.17 6.06 2.44
CA ARG A 50 -3.39 5.25 2.62
C ARG A 50 -3.68 4.34 1.43
N SER A 51 -3.56 4.85 0.20
CA SER A 51 -3.77 4.04 -1.01
C SER A 51 -2.78 2.88 -1.09
N PHE A 52 -1.50 3.13 -0.74
CA PHE A 52 -0.49 2.08 -0.60
C PHE A 52 -0.91 1.04 0.45
N CYS A 53 -1.30 1.49 1.66
CA CYS A 53 -1.69 0.59 2.75
C CYS A 53 -2.89 -0.29 2.40
N PHE A 54 -3.88 0.27 1.70
CA PHE A 54 -5.03 -0.48 1.20
C PHE A 54 -4.61 -1.53 0.18
N GLY A 55 -3.80 -1.15 -0.82
CA GLY A 55 -3.32 -2.08 -1.84
C GLY A 55 -2.43 -3.17 -1.27
N PHE A 56 -1.52 -2.83 -0.36
CA PHE A 56 -0.63 -3.79 0.30
C PHE A 56 -1.42 -4.78 1.15
N GLY A 57 -2.36 -4.32 1.98
CA GLY A 57 -3.22 -5.20 2.79
C GLY A 57 -4.08 -6.15 1.94
N GLU A 58 -4.69 -5.64 0.87
CA GLU A 58 -5.43 -6.45 -0.11
C GLU A 58 -4.52 -7.49 -0.77
N GLY A 59 -3.32 -7.09 -1.21
CA GLY A 59 -2.34 -7.99 -1.83
C GLY A 59 -1.88 -9.10 -0.89
N VAL A 60 -1.68 -8.82 0.39
CA VAL A 60 -1.35 -9.83 1.40
C VAL A 60 -2.49 -10.85 1.55
N TYR A 61 -3.74 -10.39 1.64
CA TYR A 61 -4.89 -11.28 1.73
C TYR A 61 -5.10 -12.12 0.46
N GLN A 62 -4.96 -11.52 -0.72
CA GLN A 62 -5.02 -12.25 -1.98
C GLN A 62 -3.90 -13.28 -2.10
N GLY A 63 -2.70 -12.95 -1.62
CA GLY A 63 -1.58 -13.89 -1.52
C GLY A 63 -1.91 -15.10 -0.63
N TYR A 64 -2.59 -14.89 0.49
CA TYR A 64 -3.11 -15.98 1.32
C TYR A 64 -4.13 -16.85 0.56
N LEU A 65 -5.09 -16.24 -0.13
CA LEU A 65 -6.10 -16.98 -0.90
C LEU A 65 -5.46 -17.80 -2.03
N ALA A 66 -4.45 -17.26 -2.70
CA ALA A 66 -3.75 -17.91 -3.80
C ALA A 66 -2.88 -19.10 -3.36
N ASN A 67 -2.37 -19.08 -2.12
CA ASN A 67 -1.49 -20.13 -1.59
C ASN A 67 -2.20 -21.12 -0.65
N ARG A 68 -3.51 -20.92 -0.41
CA ARG A 68 -4.33 -21.87 0.35
C ARG A 68 -4.46 -23.18 -0.42
N ARG A 69 -4.48 -24.29 0.32
CA ARG A 69 -4.82 -25.59 -0.28
C ARG A 69 -6.28 -25.59 -0.75
N PRO A 70 -6.58 -26.05 -1.99
CA PRO A 70 -7.94 -26.03 -2.52
C PRO A 70 -8.97 -26.80 -1.69
N ASP A 71 -8.52 -27.85 -0.98
CA ASP A 71 -9.33 -28.75 -0.15
C ASP A 71 -9.45 -28.31 1.31
N ALA A 72 -8.76 -27.23 1.71
CA ALA A 72 -8.81 -26.72 3.07
C ALA A 72 -9.81 -25.57 3.19
N GLU A 73 -10.60 -25.62 4.26
CA GLU A 73 -11.42 -24.49 4.68
C GLU A 73 -10.54 -23.26 4.94
N PRO A 74 -10.96 -22.06 4.50
CA PRO A 74 -10.23 -20.84 4.83
C PRO A 74 -10.20 -20.65 6.35
N ALA A 75 -9.06 -20.20 6.89
CA ALA A 75 -8.94 -19.77 8.28
C ALA A 75 -9.39 -18.31 8.47
N ILE A 76 -9.25 -17.48 7.43
CA ILE A 76 -9.58 -16.05 7.43
C ILE A 76 -10.76 -15.79 6.49
N CYS A 77 -11.80 -15.15 7.01
CA CYS A 77 -13.01 -14.80 6.28
C CYS A 77 -13.44 -13.36 6.61
N PHE A 78 -13.44 -12.49 5.60
CA PHE A 78 -14.13 -11.20 5.68
C PHE A 78 -15.63 -11.42 5.43
N VAL A 79 -16.32 -12.00 6.43
CA VAL A 79 -17.76 -12.24 6.37
C VAL A 79 -18.48 -10.91 6.56
N ASN A 80 -19.41 -10.59 5.65
CA ASN A 80 -20.10 -9.29 5.57
C ASN A 80 -19.15 -8.13 5.29
N LYS A 81 -19.06 -7.73 4.01
CA LYS A 81 -18.30 -6.58 3.50
C LYS A 81 -18.80 -5.22 4.00
N SER A 82 -19.38 -5.14 5.20
CA SER A 82 -19.87 -3.89 5.79
C SER A 82 -18.73 -2.96 6.18
N GLU A 83 -17.55 -3.51 6.50
CA GLU A 83 -16.38 -2.71 6.81
C GLU A 83 -15.73 -2.15 5.54
N THR A 84 -15.52 -0.85 5.57
CA THR A 84 -14.68 -0.14 4.61
C THR A 84 -13.21 -0.50 4.83
N ARG A 85 -12.39 -0.35 3.78
CA ARG A 85 -10.92 -0.51 3.88
C ARG A 85 -10.30 0.39 4.95
N ASN A 86 -10.88 1.57 5.15
CA ASN A 86 -10.44 2.50 6.19
C ASN A 86 -10.72 1.95 7.60
N GLU A 87 -11.90 1.37 7.84
CA GLU A 87 -12.21 0.76 9.15
C GLU A 87 -11.28 -0.42 9.46
N VAL A 88 -11.01 -1.28 8.48
CA VAL A 88 -10.03 -2.38 8.62
C VAL A 88 -8.64 -1.84 8.93
N LEU A 89 -8.20 -0.78 8.24
CA LEU A 89 -6.91 -0.15 8.50
C LEU A 89 -6.83 0.45 9.91
N GLN A 90 -7.86 1.17 10.36
CA GLN A 90 -7.91 1.73 11.70
C GLN A 90 -7.87 0.62 12.77
N LYS A 91 -8.60 -0.48 12.56
CA LYS A 91 -8.53 -1.66 13.44
C LYS A 91 -7.12 -2.24 13.50
N PHE A 92 -6.44 -2.37 12.36
CA PHE A 92 -5.05 -2.83 12.32
C PHE A 92 -4.12 -1.90 13.11
N LEU A 93 -4.23 -0.57 12.93
CA LEU A 93 -3.43 0.42 13.66
C LEU A 93 -3.67 0.39 15.18
N VAL A 94 -4.87 0.02 15.62
CA VAL A 94 -5.17 -0.20 17.04
C VAL A 94 -4.60 -1.53 17.52
N TRP A 95 -4.80 -2.61 16.77
CA TRP A 95 -4.33 -3.95 17.11
C TRP A 95 -2.80 -4.01 17.22
N THR A 96 -2.04 -3.25 16.42
CA THR A 96 -0.57 -3.21 16.53
C THR A 96 -0.09 -2.59 17.84
N LYS A 97 -0.83 -1.64 18.42
CA LYS A 97 -0.50 -1.05 19.73
C LYS A 97 -0.60 -2.07 20.87
N THR A 98 -1.53 -3.02 20.77
CA THR A 98 -1.69 -4.11 21.74
C THR A 98 -0.79 -5.31 21.44
N ASN A 99 -0.11 -5.31 20.30
CA ASN A 99 0.77 -6.40 19.85
C ASN A 99 2.18 -5.90 19.46
N PRO A 100 2.88 -5.14 20.33
CA PRO A 100 4.16 -4.51 20.00
C PRO A 100 5.29 -5.52 19.73
N GLN A 101 5.14 -6.78 20.14
CA GLN A 101 6.09 -7.86 19.87
C GLN A 101 6.30 -8.12 18.36
N PHE A 102 5.35 -7.72 17.51
CA PHE A 102 5.44 -7.91 16.05
C PHE A 102 6.03 -6.71 15.30
N ASN A 103 6.38 -5.62 15.98
CA ASN A 103 6.85 -4.38 15.36
C ASN A 103 8.04 -4.56 14.40
N LYS A 104 8.95 -5.48 14.75
CA LYS A 104 10.13 -5.80 13.94
C LYS A 104 9.89 -6.90 12.89
N GLU A 105 8.71 -7.56 12.88
CA GLU A 105 8.37 -8.52 11.85
C GLU A 105 8.01 -7.81 10.53
N LYS A 106 8.15 -8.52 9.42
CA LYS A 106 7.69 -8.05 8.10
C LYS A 106 6.19 -7.77 8.15
N ALA A 107 5.76 -6.62 7.63
CA ALA A 107 4.38 -6.14 7.71
C ALA A 107 3.35 -7.15 7.18
N ALA A 108 3.66 -7.85 6.08
CA ALA A 108 2.80 -8.88 5.51
C ALA A 108 2.50 -10.01 6.49
N LYS A 109 3.49 -10.46 7.27
CA LYS A 109 3.31 -11.51 8.28
C LYS A 109 2.41 -11.00 9.41
N THR A 110 2.62 -9.78 9.87
CA THR A 110 1.81 -9.17 10.93
C THR A 110 0.36 -8.93 10.49
N LEU A 111 0.14 -8.52 9.24
CA LEU A 111 -1.20 -8.41 8.66
C LEU A 111 -1.92 -9.76 8.65
N MET A 112 -1.24 -10.85 8.28
CA MET A 112 -1.83 -12.19 8.36
C MET A 112 -2.23 -12.60 9.78
N ARG A 113 -1.44 -12.20 10.80
CA ARG A 113 -1.81 -12.41 12.21
C ARG A 113 -3.04 -11.60 12.59
N PHE A 114 -3.05 -10.31 12.26
CA PHE A 114 -4.20 -9.45 12.47
C PHE A 114 -5.46 -10.02 11.81
N PHE A 115 -5.35 -10.50 10.57
CA PHE A 115 -6.47 -11.10 9.86
C PHE A 115 -6.98 -12.37 10.53
N ALA A 116 -6.08 -13.26 10.99
CA ALA A 116 -6.46 -14.46 11.71
C ALA A 116 -7.15 -14.16 13.05
N ASP A 117 -6.68 -13.15 13.79
CA ASP A 117 -7.24 -12.77 15.09
C ASP A 117 -8.61 -12.10 14.98
N ASN A 118 -8.81 -11.27 13.94
CA ASN A 118 -9.98 -10.38 13.85
C ASN A 118 -11.05 -10.86 12.87
N TYR A 119 -10.68 -11.74 11.94
CA TYR A 119 -11.56 -12.25 10.88
C TYR A 119 -11.53 -13.78 10.79
N PRO A 120 -11.66 -14.54 11.89
CA PRO A 120 -11.72 -16.00 11.81
C PRO A 120 -12.99 -16.43 11.06
N CYS A 121 -12.86 -17.44 10.19
CA CYS A 121 -14.02 -18.16 9.67
C CYS A 121 -14.73 -18.90 10.82
N LYS A 122 -16.06 -18.88 10.83
CA LYS A 122 -16.89 -19.62 11.80
C LYS A 122 -17.35 -20.94 11.20
#